data_AF-A0A0D2URL9-F1
#
_entry.id   AF-A0A0D2URL9-F1
#
_cell.length_a   1.000
_cell.length_b   1.000
_cell.length_c   1.000
_cell.angle_alpha   90.00
_cell.angle_beta   90.00
_cell.angle_gamma   90.00
#
_symmetry.space_group_name_H-M   'P 1'
#
loop_
_entity.id
_entity.type
_entity.pdbx_description
1 polymer ?
#
loop_
_entity_poly.entity_id
_entity_poly.type
_entity_poly.pdbx_seq_one_letter_code
_entity_poly.pdbx_strand_id
1 'polypeptide(L)'
;MEGNKKSLVDAIEKGIDLRKQILELYNDYYHGGLMKLVVIGGGNIIMIILLDGAKSLDVLQHLVVELFSDVRQGSQGKPEFKVEGPVWRAGKLYRL
;
A
#
# COMPACT_ATOMS: atom_id res chain seq x y z
N MET A 1 5.96 -14.63 -5.43
CA MET A 1 6.26 -14.24 -6.83
C MET A 1 6.26 -12.74 -6.90
N GLU A 2 7.17 -12.15 -7.67
CA GLU A 2 7.28 -10.70 -7.83
C GLU A 2 6.85 -10.29 -9.25
N GLY A 3 6.24 -9.11 -9.38
CA GLY A 3 5.86 -8.54 -10.67
C GLY A 3 7.09 -8.05 -11.45
N ASN A 4 6.99 -8.02 -12.78
CA ASN A 4 8.07 -7.53 -13.64
C ASN A 4 7.52 -6.83 -14.89
N LYS A 5 8.38 -6.08 -15.60
CA LYS A 5 7.99 -5.34 -16.82
C LYS A 5 7.29 -6.23 -17.85
N LYS A 6 7.78 -7.46 -18.06
CA LYS A 6 7.17 -8.39 -19.03
C LYS A 6 5.74 -8.75 -18.65
N SER A 7 5.48 -9.08 -17.38
CA SER A 7 4.12 -9.38 -16.92
C SER A 7 3.12 -8.21 -17.08
N LEU A 8 3.59 -6.95 -17.04
CA LEU A 8 2.76 -5.77 -17.28
C LEU A 8 2.54 -5.51 -18.78
N VAL A 9 3.58 -5.66 -19.60
CA VAL A 9 3.49 -5.51 -21.07
C VAL A 9 2.60 -6.60 -21.67
N ASP A 10 2.83 -7.87 -21.31
CA ASP A 10 2.01 -9.00 -21.74
C ASP A 10 0.53 -8.86 -21.32
N ALA A 11 0.22 -8.05 -20.30
CA ALA A 11 -1.16 -7.72 -19.88
C ALA A 11 -1.78 -6.64 -20.77
N ILE A 12 -1.04 -5.56 -21.07
CA ILE A 12 -1.46 -4.51 -22.02
C ILE A 12 -1.71 -5.13 -23.41
N GLU A 13 -0.83 -6.01 -23.88
CA GLU A 13 -0.98 -6.72 -25.16
C GLU A 13 -2.24 -7.60 -25.22
N LYS A 14 -2.74 -8.07 -24.07
CA LYS A 14 -4.01 -8.81 -23.93
C LYS A 14 -5.22 -7.89 -23.76
N GLY A 15 -5.06 -6.57 -23.88
CA GLY A 15 -6.12 -5.59 -23.72
C GLY A 15 -6.53 -5.28 -22.28
N ILE A 16 -5.70 -5.64 -21.28
CA ILE A 16 -5.98 -5.35 -19.88
C ILE A 16 -5.67 -3.87 -19.58
N ASP A 17 -6.67 -3.11 -19.16
CA ASP A 17 -6.50 -1.76 -18.63
C ASP A 17 -5.85 -1.83 -17.23
N LEU A 18 -4.52 -1.71 -17.20
CA LEU A 18 -3.75 -1.66 -15.96
C LEU A 18 -4.13 -0.47 -15.07
N ARG A 19 -4.53 0.68 -15.62
CA ARG A 19 -4.91 1.85 -14.81
C ARG A 19 -6.20 1.56 -14.06
N LYS A 20 -7.18 0.97 -14.72
CA LYS A 20 -8.43 0.50 -14.10
C LYS A 20 -8.14 -0.53 -13.02
N GLN A 21 -7.35 -1.57 -13.31
CA GLN A 21 -7.00 -2.62 -12.34
C GLN A 21 -6.27 -2.09 -11.09
N ILE A 22 -5.35 -1.13 -11.24
CA ILE A 22 -4.69 -0.47 -10.10
C ILE A 22 -5.69 0.34 -9.27
N LEU A 23 -6.64 1.03 -9.91
CA LEU A 23 -7.68 1.79 -9.21
C LEU A 23 -8.68 0.87 -8.50
N GLU A 24 -9.05 -0.27 -9.08
CA GLU A 24 -9.87 -1.30 -8.43
C GLU A 24 -9.13 -1.86 -7.20
N LEU A 25 -7.88 -2.31 -7.35
CA LEU A 25 -7.05 -2.79 -6.23
C LEU A 25 -6.93 -1.75 -5.09
N TYR A 26 -6.75 -0.47 -5.42
CA TYR A 26 -6.74 0.60 -4.42
C TYR A 26 -8.10 0.76 -3.73
N ASN A 27 -9.20 0.81 -4.49
CA ASN A 27 -10.53 1.02 -3.92
C ASN A 27 -11.03 -0.17 -3.08
N ASP A 28 -10.57 -1.40 -3.36
CA ASP A 28 -11.04 -2.62 -2.71
C ASP A 28 -10.20 -3.02 -1.48
N TYR A 29 -8.92 -2.62 -1.43
CA TYR A 29 -7.96 -3.11 -0.42
C TYR A 29 -7.16 -2.03 0.32
N TYR A 30 -7.05 -0.79 -0.19
CA TYR A 30 -6.40 0.30 0.55
C TYR A 30 -7.39 0.93 1.54
N HIS A 31 -7.60 0.22 2.64
CA HIS A 31 -8.58 0.54 3.67
C HIS A 31 -7.97 0.63 5.07
N GLY A 32 -8.45 1.60 5.85
CA GLY A 32 -7.98 1.86 7.22
C GLY A 32 -8.12 0.64 8.14
N GLY A 33 -9.18 -0.16 7.95
CA GLY A 33 -9.40 -1.40 8.69
C GLY A 33 -8.41 -2.54 8.40
N LEU A 34 -7.63 -2.43 7.32
CA LEU A 34 -6.58 -3.38 6.96
C LEU A 34 -5.16 -2.81 7.18
N MET A 35 -5.05 -1.55 7.59
CA MET A 35 -3.79 -0.84 7.76
C MET A 35 -3.38 -0.73 9.23
N LYS A 36 -2.07 -0.72 9.47
CA LYS A 36 -1.49 -0.38 10.77
C LYS A 36 -0.53 0.78 10.61
N LEU A 37 -0.91 1.94 11.14
CA LEU A 37 -0.05 3.12 11.22
C LEU A 37 0.83 3.03 12.47
N VAL A 38 2.11 3.39 12.34
CA VAL A 38 3.06 3.56 13.45
C VAL A 38 3.75 4.89 13.23
N VAL A 39 3.75 5.74 14.25
CA VAL A 39 4.34 7.09 14.20
C VAL A 39 5.25 7.27 15.41
N ILE A 40 6.43 7.84 15.18
CA ILE A 40 7.47 8.02 16.20
C ILE A 40 7.90 9.49 16.19
N GLY A 41 8.01 10.11 17.36
CA GLY A 41 8.54 11.46 17.50
C GLY A 41 9.47 11.65 18.70
N GLY A 42 10.71 12.09 18.44
CA GLY A 42 11.52 12.92 19.35
C GLY A 42 11.05 14.39 19.29
N GLY A 43 11.87 15.38 19.67
CA GLY A 43 11.53 16.81 19.60
C GLY A 43 12.33 17.58 18.52
N ASN A 44 11.67 18.50 17.77
CA ASN A 44 12.12 19.51 16.75
C ASN A 44 12.67 19.07 15.35
N ILE A 45 12.58 19.90 14.28
CA ILE A 45 12.50 19.48 12.85
C ILE A 45 11.42 18.41 12.56
N ILE A 46 10.74 18.47 11.42
CA ILE A 46 9.96 17.32 10.94
C ILE A 46 10.99 16.24 10.49
N MET A 47 11.19 15.28 11.40
CA MET A 47 12.37 14.43 11.74
C MET A 47 13.09 14.86 13.03
N ILE A 48 12.97 14.02 14.05
CA ILE A 48 12.58 14.43 15.40
C ILE A 48 13.67 15.09 16.34
N ILE A 49 14.58 16.00 15.90
CA ILE A 49 15.77 16.54 16.62
C ILE A 49 15.74 18.04 17.09
N LEU A 50 16.10 18.23 18.38
CA LEU A 50 16.27 19.43 19.24
C LEU A 50 15.29 19.51 20.44
N LEU A 51 15.88 19.59 21.64
CA LEU A 51 15.63 20.59 22.69
C LEU A 51 14.18 20.91 23.14
N ASP A 52 13.92 20.49 24.38
CA ASP A 52 12.94 20.94 25.39
C ASP A 52 11.42 20.91 25.12
N GLY A 53 10.72 20.42 26.15
CA GLY A 53 9.29 20.69 26.37
C GLY A 53 8.35 19.53 26.03
N ALA A 54 7.98 18.73 27.03
CA ALA A 54 6.99 17.66 26.88
C ALA A 54 5.58 18.20 26.51
N LYS A 55 5.30 18.25 25.21
CA LYS A 55 3.97 18.46 24.60
C LYS A 55 3.73 17.54 23.38
N SER A 56 4.57 16.52 23.23
CA SER A 56 4.81 15.85 21.94
C SER A 56 3.76 14.83 21.52
N LEU A 57 3.10 14.13 22.45
CA LEU A 57 2.22 13.02 22.09
C LEU A 57 0.80 13.47 21.69
N ASP A 58 0.19 14.39 22.43
CA ASP A 58 -1.18 14.88 22.12
C ASP A 58 -1.22 15.61 20.77
N VAL A 59 -0.16 16.38 20.45
CA VAL A 59 0.01 17.03 19.15
C VAL A 59 0.21 15.99 18.04
N LEU A 60 1.00 14.94 18.29
CA LEU A 60 1.19 13.85 17.32
C LEU A 60 -0.12 13.10 17.07
N GLN A 61 -0.91 12.85 18.12
CA GLN A 61 -2.22 12.22 18.01
C GLN A 61 -3.20 13.11 17.23
N HIS A 62 -3.23 14.42 17.49
CA HIS A 62 -4.06 15.36 16.71
C HIS A 62 -3.72 15.31 15.22
N LEU A 63 -2.43 15.39 14.86
CA LEU A 63 -1.99 15.31 13.47
C LEU A 63 -2.32 13.95 12.81
N VAL A 64 -2.24 12.85 13.55
CA VAL A 64 -2.65 11.53 13.05
C VAL A 64 -4.15 11.47 12.78
N VAL A 65 -4.98 12.03 13.68
CA VAL A 65 -6.43 12.12 13.46
C VAL A 65 -6.71 13.01 12.24
N GLU A 66 -6.15 14.22 12.19
CA GLU A 66 -6.35 15.20 11.12
C GLU A 66 -5.97 14.67 9.72
N LEU A 67 -4.88 13.91 9.61
CA LEU A 67 -4.38 13.43 8.31
C LEU A 67 -4.96 12.08 7.88
N PHE A 68 -5.47 11.25 8.80
CA PHE A 68 -5.85 9.85 8.52
C PHE A 68 -7.27 9.45 8.96
N SER A 69 -8.07 10.32 9.60
CA SER A 69 -9.45 9.99 9.98
C SER A 69 -10.33 9.63 8.79
N ASP A 70 -10.12 10.30 7.65
CA ASP A 70 -10.94 10.16 6.44
C ASP A 70 -10.56 8.94 5.58
N VAL A 71 -9.57 8.14 6.01
CA VAL A 71 -9.22 6.89 5.33
C VAL A 71 -10.37 5.90 5.48
N ARG A 72 -10.98 5.53 4.34
CA ARG A 72 -12.11 4.59 4.26
C ARG A 72 -11.81 3.32 5.05
N GLN A 73 -12.66 3.01 6.03
CA GLN A 73 -12.46 1.86 6.92
C GLN A 73 -12.54 0.51 6.19
N GLY A 74 -13.39 0.41 5.16
CA GLY A 74 -13.52 -0.78 4.33
C GLY A 74 -14.07 -2.01 5.09
N SER A 75 -13.88 -3.19 4.50
CA SER A 75 -14.16 -4.45 5.19
C SER A 75 -12.95 -4.89 6.04
N GLN A 76 -13.22 -5.42 7.23
CA GLN A 76 -12.21 -5.98 8.15
C GLN A 76 -11.80 -7.42 7.75
N GLY A 77 -12.32 -7.95 6.64
CA GLY A 77 -12.01 -9.30 6.17
C GLY A 77 -10.60 -9.39 5.60
N LYS A 78 -9.85 -10.42 5.98
CA LYS A 78 -8.52 -10.66 5.42
C LYS A 78 -8.62 -10.89 3.90
N PRO A 79 -7.89 -10.13 3.06
CA PRO A 79 -7.90 -10.33 1.61
C PRO A 79 -7.43 -11.74 1.20
N GLU A 80 -8.22 -12.42 0.37
CA GLU A 80 -7.82 -13.68 -0.28
C GLU A 80 -7.38 -13.44 -1.73
N PHE A 81 -6.07 -13.21 -1.92
CA PHE A 81 -5.49 -13.14 -3.26
C PHE A 81 -5.25 -14.55 -3.83
N LYS A 82 -6.17 -15.04 -4.65
CA LYS A 82 -5.99 -16.28 -5.40
C LYS A 82 -5.03 -16.05 -6.57
N VAL A 83 -3.81 -16.58 -6.46
CA VAL A 83 -2.84 -16.60 -7.56
C VAL A 83 -3.03 -17.89 -8.36
N GLU A 84 -3.50 -17.78 -9.61
CA GLU A 84 -3.63 -18.91 -10.54
C GLU A 84 -2.27 -19.35 -11.11
N GLY A 85 -1.36 -19.77 -10.21
CA GLY A 85 -0.06 -20.33 -10.54
C GLY A 85 0.92 -19.36 -11.24
N PRO A 86 2.01 -19.89 -11.80
CA PRO A 86 2.92 -19.11 -12.61
C PRO A 86 2.34 -18.89 -14.01
N VAL A 87 2.47 -17.67 -14.54
CA VAL A 87 2.22 -17.33 -15.97
C VAL A 87 3.06 -18.23 -16.90
N TRP A 88 4.22 -18.68 -16.43
CA TRP A 88 5.17 -19.51 -17.16
C TRP A 88 4.97 -20.99 -16.87
N ARG A 89 4.78 -21.81 -17.92
CA ARG A 89 4.76 -23.27 -17.76
C ARG A 89 6.18 -23.79 -17.47
N ALA A 90 6.29 -24.73 -16.54
CA ALA A 90 7.54 -25.42 -16.25
C ALA A 90 8.16 -26.01 -17.54
N GLY A 91 9.49 -25.95 -17.66
CA GLY A 91 10.23 -26.46 -18.82
C GLY A 91 10.23 -25.57 -20.07
N LYS A 92 9.63 -24.37 -20.05
CA LYS A 92 9.75 -23.40 -21.16
C LYS A 92 10.72 -22.26 -20.81
N LEU A 93 11.67 -22.02 -21.72
CA LEU A 93 12.57 -20.86 -21.67
C LEU A 93 11.88 -19.65 -22.32
N TYR A 94 11.75 -18.57 -21.56
CA TYR A 94 11.22 -17.29 -22.04
C TYR A 94 12.35 -16.26 -22.03
N ARG A 95 12.73 -15.76 -23.20
CA ARG A 95 13.71 -14.67 -23.36
C ARG A 95 13.00 -13.33 -23.54
N LEU A 96 13.74 -12.26 -23.24
CA LEU A 96 13.39 -10.86 -23.54
C LEU A 96 13.82 -10.51 -24.96
#